data_AF-A0A558CP79-F1
#
_entry.id   AF-A0A558CP79-F1
#
_cell.length_a   1.000
_cell.length_b   1.000
_cell.length_c   1.000
_cell.angle_alpha   90.00
_cell.angle_beta   90.00
_cell.angle_gamma   90.00
#
_symmetry.space_group_name_H-M   'P 1'
#
loop_
_entity.id
_entity.type
_entity.pdbx_description
1 polymer ?
#
loop_
_entity_poly.entity_id
_entity_poly.type
_entity_poly.pdbx_seq_one_letter_code
_entity_poly.pdbx_strand_id
1 'polypeptide(L)'
;MTEQPSRGGATGIPAAVLALLGGLFHLVGVAGGAVLLAGYGNLAHALLTFLLHLIVAGTLITGGVGLLLAKPFGRGFTVTGAILAILLYLAVLVLGAFGIYFLGLADGTIPVGYTAVLCLPAGATLVLASVPATARWVRGGWS
;
A
#
# COMPACT_ATOMS: atom_id res chain seq x y z
N MET A 1 32.63 -24.09 -8.66
CA MET A 1 31.19 -24.08 -8.34
C MET A 1 30.58 -22.91 -9.10
N THR A 2 29.74 -23.17 -10.10
CA THR A 2 29.01 -22.11 -10.80
C THR A 2 27.89 -21.63 -9.88
N GLU A 3 27.99 -20.42 -9.34
CA GLU A 3 26.91 -19.80 -8.59
C GLU A 3 25.67 -19.71 -9.48
N GLN A 4 24.64 -20.48 -9.16
CA GLN A 4 23.36 -20.40 -9.84
C GLN A 4 22.74 -19.05 -9.46
N PRO A 5 22.46 -18.13 -10.41
CA PRO A 5 22.00 -16.80 -10.08
C PRO A 5 20.69 -16.86 -9.30
N SER A 6 20.64 -16.14 -8.17
CA SER A 6 19.47 -16.11 -7.27
C SER A 6 18.17 -15.91 -8.05
N ARG A 7 17.19 -16.79 -7.78
CA ARG A 7 15.82 -16.71 -8.33
C ARG A 7 15.09 -15.44 -7.88
N GLY A 8 15.64 -14.64 -6.96
CA GLY A 8 15.10 -13.33 -6.59
C GLY A 8 14.09 -13.34 -5.44
N GLY A 9 13.95 -14.45 -4.71
CA GLY A 9 13.07 -14.53 -3.53
C GLY A 9 13.42 -13.51 -2.43
N ALA A 10 14.69 -13.13 -2.33
CA ALA A 10 15.17 -12.11 -1.39
C ALA A 10 14.58 -10.71 -1.62
N THR A 11 14.03 -10.43 -2.80
CA THR A 11 13.29 -9.18 -3.07
C THR A 11 11.79 -9.41 -3.14
N GLY A 12 11.35 -10.56 -3.68
CA GLY A 12 9.93 -10.90 -3.82
C GLY A 12 9.20 -11.10 -2.48
N ILE A 13 9.81 -11.83 -1.54
CA ILE A 13 9.18 -12.11 -0.24
C ILE A 13 9.08 -10.83 0.61
N PRO A 14 10.13 -10.01 0.78
CA PRO A 14 9.99 -8.75 1.51
C PRO A 14 9.00 -7.78 0.85
N ALA A 15 8.96 -7.70 -0.49
CA ALA A 15 7.95 -6.92 -1.18
C ALA A 15 6.52 -7.39 -0.85
N ALA A 16 6.31 -8.71 -0.79
CA ALA A 16 5.03 -9.27 -0.42
C ALA A 16 4.65 -8.94 1.03
N VAL A 17 5.57 -9.10 1.97
CA VAL A 17 5.36 -8.79 3.39
C VAL A 17 5.02 -7.31 3.58
N LEU A 18 5.80 -6.40 2.98
CA LEU A 18 5.52 -4.97 3.08
C LEU A 18 4.18 -4.60 2.44
N ALA A 19 3.83 -5.23 1.31
CA ALA A 19 2.52 -5.03 0.68
C ALA A 19 1.38 -5.48 1.60
N LEU A 20 1.50 -6.65 2.23
CA LEU A 20 0.49 -7.16 3.17
C LEU A 20 0.36 -6.27 4.41
N LEU A 21 1.47 -5.82 4.98
CA LEU A 21 1.47 -4.90 6.11
C LEU A 21 0.86 -3.54 5.74
N GLY A 22 1.21 -3.00 4.57
CA GLY A 22 0.60 -1.77 4.04
C GLY A 22 -0.89 -1.94 3.81
N GLY A 23 -1.32 -3.06 3.23
CA GLY A 23 -2.73 -3.37 3.03
C GLY A 23 -3.51 -3.48 4.34
N LEU A 24 -2.94 -4.16 5.35
CA LEU A 24 -3.52 -4.25 6.68
C LEU A 24 -3.64 -2.88 7.36
N PHE A 25 -2.62 -2.04 7.23
CA PHE A 25 -2.68 -0.66 7.70
C PHE A 25 -3.84 0.11 7.04
N HIS A 26 -4.02 -0.02 5.71
CA HIS A 26 -5.15 0.63 5.05
C HIS A 26 -6.51 0.09 5.48
N LEU A 27 -6.64 -1.18 5.92
CA LEU A 27 -7.87 -1.70 6.51
C LEU A 27 -8.26 -0.99 7.82
N VAL A 28 -7.30 -0.47 8.58
CA VAL A 28 -7.61 0.40 9.74
C VAL A 28 -8.32 1.67 9.28
N GLY A 29 -7.87 2.27 8.17
CA GLY A 29 -8.54 3.41 7.56
C GLY A 29 -9.92 3.08 6.98
N VAL A 30 -10.13 1.86 6.47
CA VAL A 30 -11.46 1.36 6.09
C VAL A 30 -12.39 1.35 7.31
N ALA A 31 -11.94 0.79 8.44
CA ALA A 31 -12.72 0.78 9.68
C ALA A 31 -13.02 2.20 10.17
N GLY A 32 -12.04 3.11 10.12
CA GLY A 32 -12.25 4.53 10.44
C GLY A 32 -13.30 5.18 9.53
N GLY A 33 -13.23 4.96 8.22
CA GLY A 33 -14.23 5.44 7.27
C GLY A 33 -15.63 4.86 7.52
N ALA A 34 -15.73 3.59 7.91
CA ALA A 34 -16.98 2.95 8.26
C ALA A 34 -17.61 3.54 9.54
N VAL A 35 -16.79 3.86 10.55
CA VAL A 35 -17.27 4.55 11.76
C VAL A 35 -17.78 5.95 11.42
N LEU A 36 -17.08 6.70 10.54
CA LEU A 36 -17.54 8.00 10.07
C LEU A 36 -18.85 7.91 9.29
N LEU A 37 -19.04 6.86 8.48
CA LEU A 37 -20.28 6.57 7.76
C LEU A 37 -21.45 6.28 8.70
N ALA A 38 -21.18 5.64 9.84
CA ALA A 38 -22.19 5.35 10.85
C ALA A 38 -22.58 6.58 11.69
N GLY A 39 -21.71 7.60 11.76
CA GLY A 39 -22.05 8.90 12.34
C GLY A 39 -22.88 9.75 11.38
N TYR A 40 -23.72 10.65 11.90
CA TYR A 40 -24.42 11.68 11.12
C TYR A 40 -23.47 12.79 10.58
N GLY A 41 -22.27 12.42 10.16
CA GLY A 41 -21.23 13.32 9.65
C GLY A 41 -21.35 13.58 8.14
N ASN A 42 -20.30 14.19 7.58
CA ASN A 42 -20.20 14.45 6.15
C ASN A 42 -20.07 13.12 5.36
N LEU A 43 -21.20 12.65 4.81
CA LEU A 43 -21.29 11.39 4.06
C LEU A 43 -20.27 11.29 2.93
N ALA A 44 -20.05 12.37 2.17
CA ALA A 44 -19.12 12.37 1.04
C ALA A 44 -17.68 12.14 1.50
N HIS A 45 -17.27 12.80 2.59
CA HIS A 45 -15.96 12.61 3.19
C HIS A 45 -15.78 11.17 3.71
N ALA A 46 -16.80 10.62 4.37
CA ALA A 46 -16.76 9.29 4.93
C ALA A 46 -16.67 8.21 3.84
N LEU A 47 -17.49 8.32 2.79
CA LEU A 47 -17.44 7.45 1.61
C LEU A 47 -16.09 7.53 0.89
N LEU A 48 -15.58 8.74 0.66
CA LEU A 48 -14.30 8.94 -0.01
C LEU A 48 -13.16 8.29 0.77
N THR A 49 -13.12 8.51 2.09
CA THR A 49 -12.14 7.91 3.00
C THR A 49 -12.21 6.38 2.95
N PHE A 50 -13.42 5.83 3.12
CA PHE A 50 -13.65 4.39 3.11
C PHE A 50 -13.20 3.74 1.79
N LEU A 51 -13.63 4.29 0.65
CA LEU A 51 -13.36 3.72 -0.66
C LEU A 51 -11.88 3.78 -1.03
N LEU A 52 -11.20 4.90 -0.77
CA LEU A 52 -9.77 5.03 -1.07
C LEU A 52 -8.95 4.01 -0.27
N HIS A 53 -9.21 3.89 1.03
CA HIS A 53 -8.54 2.88 1.85
C HIS A 53 -8.85 1.46 1.41
N LEU A 54 -10.10 1.18 1.05
CA LEU A 54 -10.52 -0.16 0.61
C LEU A 54 -9.84 -0.57 -0.70
N ILE A 55 -9.78 0.35 -1.66
CA ILE A 55 -9.11 0.13 -2.95
C ILE A 55 -7.63 -0.14 -2.75
N VAL A 56 -6.94 0.69 -1.96
CA VAL A 56 -5.50 0.52 -1.70
C VAL A 56 -5.25 -0.79 -0.94
N ALA A 57 -6.02 -1.07 0.11
CA ALA A 57 -5.92 -2.30 0.89
C ALA A 57 -6.12 -3.54 0.02
N GLY A 58 -7.22 -3.58 -0.74
CA GLY A 58 -7.52 -4.69 -1.65
C GLY A 58 -6.40 -4.91 -2.66
N THR A 59 -5.93 -3.84 -3.30
CA THR A 59 -4.86 -3.92 -4.30
C THR A 59 -3.55 -4.44 -3.71
N LEU A 60 -3.13 -3.92 -2.55
CA LEU A 60 -1.90 -4.35 -1.86
C LEU A 60 -1.99 -5.78 -1.33
N ILE A 61 -3.12 -6.17 -0.74
CA ILE A 61 -3.32 -7.54 -0.22
C ILE A 61 -3.33 -8.54 -1.37
N THR A 62 -4.08 -8.29 -2.44
CA THR A 62 -4.09 -9.14 -3.63
C THR A 62 -2.69 -9.26 -4.24
N GLY A 63 -1.95 -8.16 -4.33
CA GLY A 63 -0.58 -8.14 -4.80
C GLY A 63 0.36 -8.95 -3.92
N GLY A 64 0.34 -8.71 -2.61
CA GLY A 64 1.17 -9.39 -1.63
C GLY A 64 0.93 -10.90 -1.60
N VAL A 65 -0.34 -11.34 -1.55
CA VAL A 65 -0.68 -12.76 -1.67
C VAL A 65 -0.20 -13.33 -3.01
N GLY A 66 -0.42 -12.62 -4.12
CA GLY A 66 0.07 -13.03 -5.43
C GLY A 66 1.60 -13.21 -5.47
N LEU A 67 2.36 -12.31 -4.84
CA LEU A 67 3.83 -12.41 -4.75
C LEU A 67 4.29 -13.59 -3.88
N LEU A 68 3.61 -13.86 -2.75
CA LEU A 68 3.88 -15.06 -1.94
C LEU A 68 3.60 -16.34 -2.73
N LEU A 69 2.58 -16.35 -3.58
CA LEU A 69 2.28 -17.46 -4.48
C LEU A 69 3.16 -17.48 -5.75
N ALA A 70 4.15 -16.57 -5.82
CA ALA A 70 5.03 -16.37 -6.96
C ALA A 70 4.27 -16.23 -8.29
N LYS A 71 3.15 -15.51 -8.29
CA LYS A 71 2.31 -15.27 -9.47
C LYS A 71 2.64 -13.94 -10.14
N PRO A 72 2.63 -13.87 -11.49
CA PRO A 72 2.97 -12.64 -12.21
C PRO A 72 1.99 -11.50 -11.94
N PHE A 73 0.70 -11.79 -11.74
CA PHE A 73 -0.27 -10.76 -11.36
C PHE A 73 0.06 -10.12 -10.02
N GLY A 74 0.64 -10.87 -9.08
CA GLY A 74 1.01 -10.38 -7.75
C GLY A 74 1.93 -9.18 -7.82
N ARG A 75 2.96 -9.26 -8.69
CA ARG A 75 3.89 -8.15 -8.92
C ARG A 75 3.18 -6.90 -9.44
N GLY A 76 2.28 -7.05 -10.40
CA GLY A 76 1.52 -5.93 -10.97
C GLY A 76 0.66 -5.23 -9.91
N PHE A 77 -0.12 -6.01 -9.16
CA PHE A 77 -0.97 -5.47 -8.09
C PHE A 77 -0.15 -4.84 -6.96
N THR A 78 0.99 -5.42 -6.56
CA THR A 78 1.85 -4.80 -5.53
C THR A 78 2.42 -3.45 -5.98
N VAL A 79 2.90 -3.34 -7.22
CA VAL A 79 3.39 -2.08 -7.78
C VAL A 79 2.28 -1.03 -7.82
N THR A 80 1.12 -1.38 -8.38
CA THR A 80 -0.03 -0.47 -8.45
C THR A 80 -0.50 -0.04 -7.07
N GLY A 81 -0.63 -0.98 -6.13
CA GLY A 81 -1.03 -0.68 -4.75
C GLY A 81 -0.04 0.25 -4.04
N ALA A 82 1.26 0.04 -4.22
CA ALA A 82 2.28 0.90 -3.63
C ALA A 82 2.24 2.32 -4.23
N ILE A 83 2.02 2.46 -5.55
CA ILE A 83 1.84 3.76 -6.20
C ILE A 83 0.59 4.46 -5.65
N LEU A 84 -0.54 3.76 -5.57
CA LEU A 84 -1.78 4.32 -5.05
C LEU A 84 -1.62 4.77 -3.58
N ALA A 85 -0.92 4.00 -2.74
CA ALA A 85 -0.62 4.39 -1.37
C ALA A 85 0.21 5.68 -1.31
N ILE A 86 1.28 5.78 -2.11
CA ILE A 86 2.12 6.99 -2.16
C ILE A 86 1.29 8.19 -2.63
N LEU A 87 0.51 8.05 -3.71
CA LEU A 87 -0.33 9.12 -4.22
C LEU A 87 -1.36 9.56 -3.19
N LEU A 88 -1.95 8.62 -2.45
CA LEU A 88 -2.89 8.92 -1.38
C LEU A 88 -2.22 9.72 -0.25
N TYR A 89 -1.03 9.33 0.19
CA TYR A 89 -0.28 10.06 1.21
C TYR A 89 0.13 11.47 0.75
N LEU A 90 0.57 11.61 -0.50
CA LEU A 90 0.87 12.91 -1.10
C LEU A 90 -0.39 13.78 -1.19
N ALA A 91 -1.53 13.21 -1.60
CA ALA A 91 -2.79 13.94 -1.67
C ALA A 91 -3.21 14.47 -0.29
N VAL A 92 -3.07 13.68 0.79
CA VAL A 92 -3.31 14.12 2.17
C VAL A 92 -2.42 15.30 2.54
N LEU A 93 -1.12 15.22 2.26
CA LEU A 93 -0.18 16.30 2.58
C LEU A 93 -0.52 17.58 1.83
N VAL A 94 -0.78 17.48 0.53
CA VAL A 94 -1.10 18.63 -0.33
C VAL A 94 -2.42 19.26 0.11
N LEU A 95 -3.50 18.49 0.19
CA LEU A 95 -4.83 18.99 0.58
C LEU A 95 -4.83 19.52 2.02
N GLY A 96 -4.13 18.84 2.92
CA GLY A 96 -3.94 19.29 4.30
C GLY A 96 -3.28 20.67 4.36
N ALA A 97 -2.28 20.94 3.52
CA ALA A 97 -1.65 22.26 3.43
C ALA A 97 -2.62 23.38 2.98
N PHE A 98 -3.75 23.02 2.35
CA PHE A 98 -4.85 23.92 2.00
C PHE A 98 -6.03 23.87 2.99
N GLY A 99 -5.87 23.22 4.15
CA GLY A 99 -6.91 23.10 5.18
C GLY A 99 -8.01 22.08 4.86
N ILE A 100 -7.78 21.19 3.89
CA ILE A 100 -8.71 20.11 3.51
C ILE A 100 -8.21 18.80 4.12
N TYR A 101 -8.91 18.32 5.14
CA TYR A 101 -8.55 17.10 5.88
C TYR A 101 -9.48 15.94 5.49
N PHE A 102 -8.90 14.76 5.29
CA PHE A 102 -9.60 13.49 5.03
C PHE A 102 -8.68 12.31 5.37
N LEU A 103 -9.22 11.08 5.43
CA LEU A 103 -8.53 9.86 5.91
C LEU A 103 -8.29 9.77 7.43
N GLY A 104 -9.29 10.12 8.25
CA GLY A 104 -9.22 9.93 9.71
C GLY A 104 -8.46 11.03 10.47
N LEU A 105 -8.05 12.09 9.76
CA LEU A 105 -7.55 13.34 10.33
C LEU A 105 -8.75 14.22 10.70
N ALA A 106 -9.20 14.16 11.96
CA ALA A 106 -10.38 14.88 12.43
C ALA A 106 -10.04 16.22 13.11
N ASP A 107 -8.79 16.37 13.56
CA ASP A 107 -8.38 17.33 14.59
C ASP A 107 -7.43 18.42 14.07
N GLY A 108 -7.30 18.55 12.74
CA GLY A 108 -6.57 19.66 12.08
C GLY A 108 -5.05 19.63 12.25
N THR A 109 -4.52 18.68 13.01
CA THR A 109 -3.09 18.39 13.11
C THR A 109 -2.67 17.57 11.91
N ILE A 110 -1.97 18.18 10.94
CA ILE A 110 -1.33 17.41 9.86
C ILE A 110 -0.13 16.71 10.50
N PRO A 111 -0.09 15.36 10.58
CA PRO A 111 1.02 14.67 11.18
C PRO A 111 2.06 14.50 10.07
N VAL A 112 2.59 15.63 9.57
CA VAL A 112 3.50 15.69 8.41
C VAL A 112 4.63 14.68 8.55
N GLY A 113 5.19 14.56 9.76
CA GLY A 113 6.20 13.57 10.09
C GLY A 113 5.71 12.13 9.97
N TYR A 114 4.52 11.81 10.48
CA TYR A 114 3.93 10.48 10.39
C TYR A 114 3.60 10.09 8.95
N THR A 115 2.98 10.98 8.18
CA THR A 115 2.63 10.72 6.77
C THR A 115 3.89 10.55 5.91
N ALA A 116 4.94 11.33 6.15
CA ALA A 116 6.24 11.14 5.49
C ALA A 116 6.90 9.80 5.85
N VAL A 117 6.79 9.36 7.11
CA VAL A 117 7.28 8.04 7.53
C VAL A 117 6.54 6.90 6.83
N LEU A 118 5.23 7.04 6.59
CA LEU A 118 4.44 6.04 5.86
C LEU A 118 4.82 5.91 4.37
N CYS A 119 5.39 6.95 3.77
CA CYS A 119 5.93 6.87 2.40
C CYS A 119 7.13 5.93 2.30
N LEU A 120 7.90 5.72 3.37
CA LEU A 120 9.09 4.87 3.38
C LEU A 120 8.78 3.39 3.09
N PRO A 121 7.88 2.71 3.83
CA PRO A 121 7.53 1.32 3.54
C PRO A 121 6.84 1.16 2.18
N ALA A 122 6.01 2.13 1.75
CA ALA A 122 5.39 2.09 0.43
C ALA A 122 6.42 2.23 -0.70
N GLY A 123 7.39 3.14 -0.54
CA GLY A 123 8.52 3.30 -1.46
C GLY A 123 9.41 2.06 -1.52
N ALA A 124 9.74 1.47 -0.37
CA ALA A 124 10.48 0.21 -0.30
C ALA A 124 9.73 -0.93 -1.00
N THR A 125 8.41 -1.04 -0.78
CA THR A 125 7.54 -2.00 -1.48
C THR A 125 7.62 -1.81 -2.99
N LEU A 126 7.49 -0.58 -3.46
CA LEU A 126 7.53 -0.24 -4.88
C LEU A 126 8.88 -0.61 -5.51
N VAL A 127 9.99 -0.25 -4.86
CA VAL A 127 11.35 -0.56 -5.33
C VAL A 127 11.54 -2.07 -5.41
N LEU A 128 11.26 -2.80 -4.32
CA LEU A 128 11.44 -4.25 -4.26
C LEU A 128 10.54 -4.99 -5.25
N ALA A 129 9.30 -4.54 -5.46
CA ALA A 129 8.41 -5.16 -6.44
C ALA A 129 8.83 -4.86 -7.89
N SER A 130 9.49 -3.73 -8.13
CA SER A 130 9.87 -3.26 -9.47
C SER A 130 11.17 -3.90 -9.98
N VAL A 131 12.12 -4.24 -9.10
CA VAL A 131 13.43 -4.74 -9.51
C VAL A 131 13.36 -6.04 -10.34
N PRO A 132 14.28 -6.27 -11.29
CA PRO A 132 14.31 -7.46 -12.14
C PRO A 132 14.38 -8.78 -11.35
N ALA A 133 14.96 -8.77 -10.15
CA ALA A 133 15.01 -9.94 -9.27
C ALA A 133 13.61 -10.46 -8.92
N THR A 134 12.68 -9.58 -8.59
CA THR A 134 11.29 -9.97 -8.29
C THR A 134 10.57 -10.48 -9.54
N ALA A 135 10.91 -9.96 -10.72
CA ALA A 135 10.39 -10.49 -11.99
C ALA A 135 10.89 -11.92 -12.28
N ARG A 136 12.13 -12.25 -11.89
CA ARG A 136 12.63 -13.63 -11.97
C ARG A 136 11.93 -14.53 -10.96
N TRP A 137 11.67 -14.03 -9.75
CA TRP A 137 10.99 -14.78 -8.69
C TRP A 137 9.61 -15.27 -9.14
N VAL A 138 8.76 -14.37 -9.64
CA VAL A 138 7.41 -14.72 -10.08
C VAL A 138 7.35 -15.61 -11.33
N ARG A 139 8.48 -15.82 -12.01
CA ARG A 139 8.59 -16.80 -13.11
C ARG A 139 9.21 -18.12 -12.66
N GLY A 140 10.09 -18.08 -11.66
CA GLY A 140 10.85 -19.24 -11.18
C GLY A 140 10.17 -20.00 -10.04
N GLY A 141 9.23 -19.39 -9.31
CA GLY A 141 8.53 -20.03 -8.20
C GLY A 141 9.41 -20.29 -6.97
N TRP A 142 8.84 -21.02 -6.01
CA TRP A 142 9.56 -21.53 -4.84
C TRP A 142 10.61 -22.57 -5.27
N SER A 143 11.77 -22.54 -4.62
CA SER A 143 12.87 -23.49 -4.85
C SER A 143 12.45 -24.92 -4.58
#